data_AF-A0A1Q3M4Y6-F1
#
_entry.id   AF-A0A1Q3M4Y6-F1
#
_cell.length_a   1.000
_cell.length_b   1.000
_cell.length_c   1.000
_cell.angle_alpha   90.00
_cell.angle_beta   90.00
_cell.angle_gamma   90.00
#
_symmetry.space_group_name_H-M   'P 1'
#
loop_
_entity.id
_entity.type
_entity.pdbx_description
1 polymer ?
#
loop_
_entity_poly.entity_id
_entity_poly.type
_entity_poly.pdbx_seq_one_letter_code
_entity_poly.pdbx_strand_id
1 'polypeptide(L)'
;MTAQSVILPLPSDHARFIVLRLKNLSISELKQQIEALLSTRDRLITQHPNDQIKTAIAFGPELWSKLYSQTPEDFRQLDPQQGAFDMPVVPADVFIHIASARADICFAISQAFFNGIQSKVDVLDERACFRFFDGRDMTGFIDGTENPQFPDDRAEAALLAETAGAFADGSFIFAQRYIHNLAKWQQLKVDAQEHVFGRTKLESIELDDDIKPQNSHVARTVVEDEDGEEMEILRHS
;
A
#
# COMPACT_ATOMS: atom_id res chain seq x y z
N MET A 1 1.48 18.83 -9.56
CA MET A 1 1.29 17.69 -10.51
C MET A 1 -0.09 17.12 -10.19
N THR A 2 -0.46 15.91 -10.59
CA THR A 2 -1.64 15.26 -10.01
C THR A 2 -1.18 13.91 -9.46
N ALA A 3 -1.63 13.58 -8.26
CA ALA A 3 -1.31 12.32 -7.60
C ALA A 3 -1.67 11.12 -8.51
N GLN A 4 -0.87 10.06 -8.43
CA GLN A 4 -1.15 8.84 -9.20
C GLN A 4 -2.49 8.22 -8.77
N SER A 5 -3.22 7.69 -9.75
CA SER A 5 -4.65 7.35 -9.67
C SER A 5 -5.09 6.38 -8.56
N VAL A 6 -4.18 5.66 -7.90
CA VAL A 6 -4.51 4.75 -6.81
C VAL A 6 -4.26 5.34 -5.42
N ILE A 7 -3.55 6.48 -5.31
CA ILE A 7 -3.09 7.01 -4.01
C ILE A 7 -4.27 7.48 -3.17
N LEU A 8 -5.13 8.34 -3.71
CA LEU A 8 -6.22 8.97 -2.95
C LEU A 8 -7.57 8.23 -2.99
N PRO A 9 -7.98 7.59 -4.10
CA PRO A 9 -9.33 7.04 -4.18
C PRO A 9 -9.62 5.94 -3.17
N LEU A 10 -10.92 5.65 -2.99
CA LEU A 10 -11.37 4.52 -2.19
C LEU A 10 -10.81 3.18 -2.72
N PRO A 11 -10.63 2.18 -1.84
CA PRO A 11 -10.16 0.85 -2.21
C PRO A 11 -11.04 0.21 -3.30
N SER A 12 -10.42 -0.66 -4.11
CA SER A 12 -11.11 -1.42 -5.16
C SER A 12 -11.27 -2.88 -4.74
N ASP A 13 -12.18 -3.61 -5.36
CA ASP A 13 -12.44 -5.01 -4.99
C ASP A 13 -11.27 -5.96 -5.29
N HIS A 14 -10.42 -5.59 -6.24
CA HIS A 14 -9.20 -6.32 -6.55
C HIS A 14 -8.01 -5.38 -6.65
N ALA A 15 -6.86 -5.90 -6.23
CA ALA A 15 -5.57 -5.25 -6.44
C ALA A 15 -4.52 -6.29 -6.87
N ARG A 16 -3.41 -5.79 -7.40
CA ARG A 16 -2.20 -6.55 -7.64
C ARG A 16 -1.01 -5.72 -7.19
N PHE A 17 -0.27 -6.26 -6.23
CA PHE A 17 0.99 -5.70 -5.76
C PHE A 17 2.14 -6.46 -6.38
N ILE A 18 3.12 -5.74 -6.94
CA ILE A 18 4.30 -6.32 -7.59
C ILE A 18 5.52 -5.59 -7.06
N VAL A 19 6.48 -6.35 -6.52
CA VAL A 19 7.72 -5.84 -5.92
C VAL A 19 8.91 -6.41 -6.68
N LEU A 20 9.78 -5.53 -7.18
CA LEU A 20 10.81 -5.92 -8.15
C LEU A 20 12.19 -5.40 -7.78
N ARG A 21 13.21 -6.19 -8.14
CA ARG A 21 14.61 -5.75 -8.28
C ARG A 21 15.01 -5.85 -9.75
N LEU A 22 15.76 -4.87 -10.22
CA LEU A 22 16.30 -4.87 -11.57
C LEU A 22 17.60 -5.69 -11.59
N LYS A 23 17.77 -6.56 -12.58
CA LYS A 23 19.06 -7.22 -12.86
C LYS A 23 19.85 -6.39 -13.86
N ASN A 24 19.73 -6.77 -15.12
CA ASN A 24 20.36 -6.13 -16.28
C ASN A 24 19.34 -5.35 -17.13
N LEU A 25 18.14 -5.09 -16.59
CA LEU A 25 17.18 -4.20 -17.23
C LEU A 25 17.72 -2.77 -17.21
N SER A 26 17.95 -2.19 -18.38
CA SER A 26 18.40 -0.80 -18.48
C SER A 26 17.27 0.18 -18.11
N ILE A 27 17.63 1.40 -17.73
CA ILE A 27 16.65 2.47 -17.45
C ILE A 27 15.77 2.78 -18.67
N SER A 28 16.32 2.66 -19.89
CA SER A 28 15.54 2.85 -21.12
C SER A 28 14.49 1.76 -21.28
N GLU A 29 14.82 0.50 -21.00
CA GLU A 29 13.87 -0.61 -21.08
C GLU A 29 12.83 -0.52 -19.97
N LEU A 30 13.21 -0.13 -18.75
CA LEU A 30 12.26 0.12 -17.67
C LEU A 30 11.23 1.18 -18.08
N LYS A 31 11.69 2.30 -18.67
CA LYS A 31 10.79 3.34 -19.18
C LYS A 31 9.81 2.79 -20.23
N GLN A 32 10.29 1.97 -21.15
CA GLN A 32 9.43 1.31 -22.15
C GLN A 32 8.38 0.39 -21.50
N GLN A 33 8.73 -0.36 -20.46
CA GLN A 33 7.77 -1.22 -19.76
C GLN A 33 6.75 -0.44 -18.95
N ILE A 34 7.16 0.67 -18.33
CA ILE A 34 6.25 1.60 -17.66
C ILE A 34 5.28 2.20 -18.69
N GLU A 35 5.78 2.64 -19.85
CA GLU A 35 4.92 3.15 -20.93
C GLU A 35 3.94 2.10 -21.45
N ALA A 36 4.38 0.84 -21.61
CA ALA A 36 3.52 -0.27 -22.01
C ALA A 36 2.39 -0.54 -20.98
N LEU A 37 2.73 -0.49 -19.68
CA LEU A 37 1.77 -0.59 -18.58
C LEU A 37 0.74 0.53 -18.66
N LEU A 38 1.18 1.79 -18.72
CA LEU A 38 0.31 2.96 -18.70
C LEU A 38 -0.56 3.06 -19.96
N SER A 39 0.00 2.75 -21.13
CA SER A 39 -0.76 2.68 -22.39
C SER A 39 -1.84 1.60 -22.34
N THR A 40 -1.52 0.43 -21.78
CA THR A 40 -2.50 -0.66 -21.59
C THR A 40 -3.59 -0.25 -20.61
N ARG A 41 -3.23 0.40 -19.49
CA ARG A 41 -4.19 0.96 -18.53
C ARG A 41 -5.13 1.94 -19.22
N ASP A 42 -4.63 2.91 -19.97
CA ASP A 42 -5.46 3.96 -20.59
C ASP A 42 -6.43 3.39 -21.63
N ARG A 43 -5.96 2.41 -22.41
CA ARG A 43 -6.82 1.65 -23.32
C ARG A 43 -7.92 0.90 -22.56
N LEU A 44 -7.58 0.23 -21.46
CA LEU A 44 -8.56 -0.52 -20.66
C LEU A 44 -9.53 0.41 -19.94
N ILE A 45 -9.11 1.58 -19.45
CA ILE A 45 -10.00 2.61 -18.89
C ILE A 45 -11.04 3.02 -19.93
N THR A 46 -10.60 3.23 -21.18
CA THR A 46 -11.51 3.58 -22.28
C THR A 46 -12.50 2.45 -22.61
N GLN A 47 -12.04 1.19 -22.57
CA GLN A 47 -12.87 0.02 -22.87
C GLN A 47 -13.80 -0.37 -21.73
N HIS A 48 -13.42 -0.03 -20.49
CA HIS A 48 -14.06 -0.46 -19.25
C HIS A 48 -14.19 0.70 -18.26
N PRO A 49 -14.94 1.77 -18.59
CA PRO A 49 -14.98 3.01 -17.80
C PRO A 49 -15.55 2.84 -16.39
N ASN A 50 -16.31 1.77 -16.14
CA ASN A 50 -16.94 1.49 -14.85
C ASN A 50 -16.11 0.56 -13.95
N ASP A 51 -14.98 0.03 -14.44
CA ASP A 51 -14.20 -1.01 -13.73
C ASP A 51 -13.14 -0.41 -12.78
N GLN A 52 -13.22 0.89 -12.51
CA GLN A 52 -12.43 1.63 -11.51
C GLN A 52 -10.92 1.36 -11.58
N ILE A 53 -10.36 1.36 -12.78
CA ILE A 53 -8.95 1.00 -13.03
C ILE A 53 -8.03 2.10 -12.52
N LYS A 54 -7.14 1.75 -11.59
CA LYS A 54 -6.20 2.66 -10.93
C LYS A 54 -4.82 2.03 -10.89
N THR A 55 -3.78 2.85 -10.98
CA THR A 55 -2.38 2.41 -10.89
C THR A 55 -1.51 3.42 -10.14
N ALA A 56 -0.51 2.94 -9.44
CA ALA A 56 0.69 3.71 -9.10
C ALA A 56 1.97 2.88 -9.29
N ILE A 57 3.06 3.59 -9.60
CA ILE A 57 4.41 3.06 -9.67
C ILE A 57 5.26 3.89 -8.70
N ALA A 58 5.96 3.20 -7.81
CA ALA A 58 6.91 3.79 -6.88
C ALA A 58 8.31 3.21 -7.10
N PHE A 59 9.33 3.98 -6.75
CA PHE A 59 10.72 3.62 -6.93
C PHE A 59 11.41 3.56 -5.57
N GLY A 60 12.26 2.56 -5.35
CA GLY A 60 13.07 2.49 -4.14
C GLY A 60 14.24 3.48 -4.15
N PRO A 61 14.82 3.78 -2.98
CA PRO A 61 15.89 4.78 -2.85
C PRO A 61 17.11 4.54 -3.75
N GLU A 62 17.52 3.28 -3.93
CA GLU A 62 18.69 2.93 -4.75
C GLU A 62 18.45 3.18 -6.25
N LEU A 63 17.24 2.88 -6.75
CA LEU A 63 16.89 3.19 -8.13
C LEU A 63 16.66 4.70 -8.30
N TRP A 64 16.02 5.34 -7.32
CA TRP A 64 15.76 6.78 -7.34
C TRP A 64 17.04 7.58 -7.52
N SER A 65 18.11 7.26 -6.77
CA SER A 65 19.40 7.96 -6.89
C SER A 65 20.09 7.79 -8.26
N LYS A 66 19.67 6.80 -9.05
CA LYS A 66 20.14 6.60 -10.44
C LYS A 66 19.28 7.38 -11.45
N LEU A 67 18.02 7.66 -11.11
CA LEU A 67 17.05 8.35 -11.95
C LEU A 67 17.10 9.88 -11.80
N TYR A 68 17.31 10.35 -10.57
CA TYR A 68 17.20 11.76 -10.20
C TYR A 68 18.37 12.22 -9.33
N SER A 69 18.78 13.48 -9.50
CA SER A 69 19.80 14.12 -8.67
C SER A 69 19.23 14.76 -7.41
N GLN A 70 17.91 14.95 -7.35
CA GLN A 70 17.18 15.50 -6.21
C GLN A 70 16.31 14.40 -5.61
N THR A 71 16.11 14.48 -4.29
CA THR A 71 15.37 13.49 -3.51
C THR A 71 14.45 14.25 -2.53
N PRO A 72 13.19 13.82 -2.34
CA PRO A 72 12.35 14.37 -1.29
C PRO A 72 13.02 14.26 0.07
N GLU A 73 12.75 15.21 0.97
CA GLU A 73 13.20 15.13 2.35
C GLU A 73 12.71 13.83 3.01
N ASP A 74 13.54 13.24 3.87
CA ASP A 74 13.28 11.97 4.56
C ASP A 74 13.01 10.73 3.68
N PHE A 75 13.16 10.81 2.35
CA PHE A 75 13.10 9.63 1.50
C PHE A 75 14.35 8.76 1.66
N ARG A 76 14.23 7.71 2.48
CA ARG A 76 15.30 6.76 2.76
C ARG A 76 14.79 5.32 2.88
N GLN A 77 15.73 4.37 2.79
CA GLN A 77 15.44 2.99 3.14
C GLN A 77 15.18 2.92 4.65
N LEU A 78 14.09 2.25 5.05
CA LEU A 78 13.83 1.98 6.47
C LEU A 78 14.87 1.01 7.03
N ASP A 79 15.21 1.17 8.30
CA ASP A 79 16.05 0.23 9.04
C ASP A 79 15.24 -0.99 9.51
N PRO A 80 15.82 -2.20 9.47
CA PRO A 80 15.18 -3.37 10.05
C PRO A 80 14.95 -3.14 11.55
N GLN A 81 13.77 -3.53 12.05
CA GLN A 81 13.44 -3.42 13.46
C GLN A 81 13.49 -4.80 14.12
N GLN A 82 14.08 -4.86 15.31
CA GLN A 82 14.14 -6.06 16.14
C GLN A 82 13.37 -5.84 17.43
N GLY A 83 12.54 -6.81 17.80
CA GLY A 83 11.74 -6.76 19.03
C GLY A 83 11.28 -8.15 19.42
N ALA A 84 10.07 -8.26 19.97
CA ALA A 84 9.42 -9.57 20.15
C ALA A 84 9.16 -10.28 18.81
N PHE A 85 9.09 -9.51 17.72
CA PHE A 85 9.02 -9.96 16.35
C PHE A 85 10.02 -9.17 15.50
N ASP A 86 10.58 -9.82 14.50
CA ASP A 86 11.49 -9.18 13.55
C ASP A 86 10.70 -8.53 12.42
N MET A 87 11.00 -7.26 12.12
CA MET A 87 10.55 -6.57 10.91
C MET A 87 11.74 -6.45 9.95
N PRO A 88 11.96 -7.44 9.08
CA PRO A 88 13.06 -7.40 8.13
C PRO A 88 12.81 -6.35 7.05
N VAL A 89 13.89 -5.86 6.47
CA VAL A 89 13.85 -4.94 5.32
C VAL A 89 14.42 -5.67 4.10
N VAL A 90 13.64 -5.69 3.03
CA VAL A 90 14.05 -6.22 1.73
C VAL A 90 14.02 -5.05 0.73
N PRO A 91 15.19 -4.50 0.34
CA PRO A 91 15.23 -3.41 -0.64
C PRO A 91 14.61 -3.83 -1.98
N ALA A 92 13.76 -2.96 -2.51
CA ALA A 92 13.12 -3.12 -3.82
C ALA A 92 13.41 -1.91 -4.68
N ASP A 93 13.52 -2.10 -6.00
CA ASP A 93 13.77 -1.01 -6.94
C ASP A 93 12.48 -0.41 -7.45
N VAL A 94 11.46 -1.24 -7.71
CA VAL A 94 10.15 -0.83 -8.24
C VAL A 94 9.04 -1.52 -7.46
N PHE A 95 8.04 -0.75 -7.08
CA PHE A 95 6.76 -1.23 -6.58
C PHE A 95 5.65 -0.80 -7.54
N ILE A 96 4.77 -1.72 -7.91
CA ILE A 96 3.62 -1.44 -8.76
C ILE A 96 2.35 -1.85 -8.02
N HIS A 97 1.43 -0.90 -7.88
CA HIS A 97 0.07 -1.12 -7.39
C HIS A 97 -0.90 -0.95 -8.55
N ILE A 98 -1.62 -2.01 -8.88
CA ILE A 98 -2.72 -1.99 -9.85
C ILE A 98 -4.01 -2.34 -9.10
N ALA A 99 -5.07 -1.57 -9.27
CA ALA A 99 -6.36 -1.84 -8.65
C ALA A 99 -7.50 -1.70 -9.66
N SER A 100 -8.56 -2.50 -9.49
CA SER A 100 -9.75 -2.50 -10.35
C SER A 100 -10.90 -3.23 -9.66
N ALA A 101 -12.12 -3.02 -10.15
CA ALA A 101 -13.27 -3.87 -9.84
C ALA A 101 -13.13 -5.30 -10.40
N ARG A 102 -12.11 -5.60 -11.23
CA ARG A 102 -11.88 -6.93 -11.79
C ARG A 102 -10.42 -7.38 -11.74
N ALA A 103 -10.20 -8.61 -11.28
CA ALA A 103 -8.88 -9.21 -11.17
C ALA A 103 -8.20 -9.47 -12.53
N ASP A 104 -8.98 -9.74 -13.59
CA ASP A 104 -8.46 -10.01 -14.93
C ASP A 104 -7.84 -8.76 -15.58
N ILE A 105 -8.41 -7.58 -15.33
CA ILE A 105 -7.84 -6.29 -15.73
C ILE A 105 -6.50 -6.04 -15.03
N CYS A 106 -6.44 -6.28 -13.71
CA CYS A 106 -5.18 -6.15 -12.97
C CYS A 106 -4.08 -7.06 -13.55
N PHE A 107 -4.45 -8.30 -13.90
CA PHE A 107 -3.54 -9.24 -14.56
C PHE A 107 -3.11 -8.75 -15.95
N ALA A 108 -4.04 -8.29 -16.79
CA ALA A 108 -3.73 -7.80 -18.14
C ALA A 108 -2.74 -6.63 -18.13
N ILE A 109 -2.91 -5.68 -17.19
CA ILE A 109 -1.98 -4.56 -17.01
C ILE A 109 -0.60 -5.04 -16.56
N SER A 110 -0.53 -5.98 -15.61
CA SER A 110 0.75 -6.55 -15.17
C SER A 110 1.49 -7.29 -16.29
N GLN A 111 0.76 -8.02 -17.14
CA GLN A 111 1.34 -8.73 -18.28
C GLN A 111 1.99 -7.77 -19.30
N ALA A 112 1.40 -6.59 -19.50
CA ALA A 112 1.96 -5.58 -20.38
C ALA A 112 3.32 -5.07 -19.88
N PHE A 113 3.50 -4.93 -18.56
CA PHE A 113 4.76 -4.52 -17.96
C PHE A 113 5.87 -5.59 -18.07
N PHE A 114 5.52 -6.87 -17.92
CA PHE A 114 6.51 -7.95 -17.89
C PHE A 114 6.95 -8.44 -19.27
N ASN A 115 6.28 -8.05 -20.35
CA ASN A 115 6.49 -8.63 -21.66
C ASN A 115 7.92 -8.41 -22.19
N GLY A 116 8.71 -9.47 -22.27
CA GLY A 116 10.07 -9.44 -22.82
C GLY A 116 11.15 -9.07 -21.81
N ILE A 117 10.81 -8.90 -20.52
CA ILE A 117 11.76 -8.51 -19.47
C ILE A 117 11.88 -9.52 -18.33
N GLN A 118 11.20 -10.67 -18.40
CA GLN A 118 11.13 -11.66 -17.31
C GLN A 118 12.52 -12.14 -16.85
N SER A 119 13.48 -12.25 -17.77
CA SER A 119 14.86 -12.64 -17.46
C SER A 119 15.73 -11.50 -16.91
N LYS A 120 15.24 -10.25 -16.95
CA LYS A 120 15.98 -9.03 -16.62
C LYS A 120 15.61 -8.41 -15.27
N VAL A 121 14.66 -9.01 -14.57
CA VAL A 121 14.20 -8.59 -13.25
C VAL A 121 14.13 -9.79 -12.30
N ASP A 122 14.15 -9.51 -11.01
CA ASP A 122 13.73 -10.43 -9.96
C ASP A 122 12.39 -9.95 -9.42
N VAL A 123 11.37 -10.81 -9.50
CA VAL A 123 10.10 -10.61 -8.81
C VAL A 123 10.30 -11.05 -7.36
N LEU A 124 10.44 -10.07 -6.46
CA LEU A 124 10.60 -10.34 -5.03
C LEU A 124 9.29 -10.83 -4.43
N ASP A 125 8.18 -10.21 -4.83
CA ASP A 125 6.84 -10.62 -4.45
C ASP A 125 5.82 -10.18 -5.51
N GLU A 126 4.78 -11.00 -5.67
CA GLU A 126 3.61 -10.67 -6.48
C GLU A 126 2.37 -11.25 -5.80
N ARG A 127 1.36 -10.41 -5.60
CA ARG A 127 0.10 -10.80 -4.95
C ARG A 127 -1.08 -10.32 -5.75
N ALA A 128 -1.96 -11.26 -6.10
CA ALA A 128 -3.33 -10.94 -6.49
C ALA A 128 -4.16 -10.83 -5.21
N CYS A 129 -4.72 -9.65 -4.98
CA CYS A 129 -5.44 -9.29 -3.77
C CYS A 129 -6.93 -9.16 -4.07
N PHE A 130 -7.74 -9.28 -3.01
CA PHE A 130 -9.18 -9.17 -3.09
C PHE A 130 -9.71 -8.52 -1.82
N ARG A 131 -10.81 -7.77 -1.95
CA ARG A 131 -11.58 -7.31 -0.82
C ARG A 131 -12.35 -8.48 -0.21
N PHE A 132 -12.17 -8.72 1.08
CA PHE A 132 -12.88 -9.77 1.80
C PHE A 132 -14.12 -9.20 2.48
N PHE A 133 -15.30 -9.72 2.09
CA PHE A 133 -16.62 -9.26 2.56
C PHE A 133 -16.77 -7.72 2.48
N ASP A 134 -17.20 -7.11 3.58
CA ASP A 134 -17.46 -5.69 3.78
C ASP A 134 -16.19 -4.84 3.93
N GLY A 135 -14.99 -5.40 3.69
CA GLY A 135 -13.70 -4.74 3.92
C GLY A 135 -13.00 -5.27 5.17
N ARG A 136 -13.06 -6.57 5.38
CA ARG A 136 -12.42 -7.25 6.52
C ARG A 136 -11.05 -7.75 6.15
N ASP A 137 -10.14 -7.79 7.12
CA ASP A 137 -8.96 -8.65 7.06
C ASP A 137 -9.37 -10.12 7.29
N MET A 138 -8.50 -11.08 6.94
CA MET A 138 -8.74 -12.51 7.14
C MET A 138 -8.90 -12.90 8.63
N THR A 139 -8.52 -12.05 9.58
CA THR A 139 -8.84 -12.19 11.00
C THR A 139 -10.34 -12.02 11.31
N GLY A 140 -11.08 -11.40 10.39
CA GLY A 140 -12.51 -11.12 10.47
C GLY A 140 -12.87 -9.77 11.08
N PHE A 141 -11.89 -8.89 11.31
CA PHE A 141 -12.13 -7.49 11.72
C PHE A 141 -12.18 -6.59 10.49
N ILE A 142 -12.96 -5.50 10.54
CA ILE A 142 -12.97 -4.49 9.48
C ILE A 142 -11.61 -3.78 9.49
N ASP A 143 -10.98 -3.68 8.32
CA ASP A 143 -9.71 -2.95 8.15
C ASP A 143 -9.96 -1.65 7.38
N GLY A 144 -9.36 -0.56 7.86
CA GLY A 144 -9.55 0.79 7.31
C GLY A 144 -10.71 1.58 7.91
N THR A 145 -11.24 1.24 9.09
CA THR A 145 -12.27 2.05 9.78
C THR A 145 -11.77 3.48 10.03
N GLU A 146 -10.57 3.62 10.60
CA GLU A 146 -9.90 4.90 10.87
C GLU A 146 -9.02 5.39 9.68
N ASN A 147 -9.31 4.98 8.44
CA ASN A 147 -8.65 5.65 7.31
C ASN A 147 -9.29 7.03 7.09
N PRO A 148 -8.52 8.04 6.65
CA PRO A 148 -9.08 9.31 6.21
C PRO A 148 -10.20 9.11 5.17
N GLN A 149 -11.35 9.75 5.38
CA GLN A 149 -12.56 9.50 4.57
C GLN A 149 -12.76 10.56 3.50
N PHE A 150 -12.56 11.84 3.83
CA PHE A 150 -12.79 12.92 2.88
C PHE A 150 -11.59 13.11 1.95
N PRO A 151 -11.82 13.60 0.71
CA PRO A 151 -10.74 13.80 -0.25
C PRO A 151 -9.59 14.68 0.26
N ASP A 152 -9.91 15.72 1.03
CA ASP A 152 -8.93 16.67 1.55
C ASP A 152 -8.07 16.01 2.65
N ASP A 153 -8.68 15.34 3.63
CA ASP A 153 -7.96 14.57 4.67
C ASP A 153 -7.07 13.48 4.06
N ARG A 154 -7.56 12.78 3.03
CA ARG A 154 -6.77 11.78 2.29
C ARG A 154 -5.56 12.39 1.61
N ALA A 155 -5.70 13.60 1.07
CA ALA A 155 -4.61 14.31 0.43
C ALA A 155 -3.59 14.78 1.47
N GLU A 156 -4.06 15.34 2.59
CA GLU A 156 -3.24 15.78 3.71
C GLU A 156 -2.41 14.64 4.31
N ALA A 157 -3.03 13.47 4.56
CA ALA A 157 -2.35 12.33 5.15
C ALA A 157 -1.39 11.59 4.18
N ALA A 158 -1.58 11.73 2.86
CA ALA A 158 -0.87 10.88 1.88
C ALA A 158 0.11 11.64 0.97
N LEU A 159 -0.10 12.93 0.73
CA LEU A 159 0.66 13.68 -0.28
C LEU A 159 1.74 14.56 0.36
N LEU A 160 2.86 14.66 -0.35
CA LEU A 160 3.87 15.67 -0.04
C LEU A 160 3.30 17.06 -0.30
N ALA A 161 3.43 17.93 0.70
CA ALA A 161 2.97 19.31 0.65
C ALA A 161 3.67 20.14 -0.44
N GLU A 162 3.12 21.32 -0.75
CA GLU A 162 3.69 22.24 -1.74
C GLU A 162 5.14 22.64 -1.44
N THR A 163 5.53 22.65 -0.17
CA THR A 163 6.90 22.92 0.30
C THR A 163 7.92 21.90 -0.21
N ALA A 164 7.49 20.69 -0.60
CA ALA A 164 8.32 19.68 -1.26
C ALA A 164 8.65 20.02 -2.72
N GLY A 165 8.16 21.14 -3.26
CA GLY A 165 8.54 21.70 -4.55
C GLY A 165 8.20 20.75 -5.71
N ALA A 166 9.22 20.28 -6.43
CA ALA A 166 9.02 19.38 -7.57
C ALA A 166 8.42 18.01 -7.18
N PHE A 167 8.41 17.68 -5.90
CA PHE A 167 7.86 16.43 -5.37
C PHE A 167 6.45 16.57 -4.80
N ALA A 168 5.87 17.78 -4.79
CA ALA A 168 4.49 17.99 -4.36
C ALA A 168 3.52 17.07 -5.13
N ASP A 169 2.48 16.60 -4.45
CA ASP A 169 1.53 15.56 -4.90
C ASP A 169 2.14 14.15 -5.08
N GLY A 170 3.43 13.98 -4.76
CA GLY A 170 4.05 12.67 -4.56
C GLY A 170 3.63 12.05 -3.22
N SER A 171 3.97 10.79 -3.00
CA SER A 171 3.67 10.08 -1.75
C SER A 171 4.79 9.09 -1.44
N PHE A 172 5.07 8.88 -0.16
CA PHE A 172 5.90 7.77 0.28
C PHE A 172 5.05 6.51 0.44
N ILE A 173 5.62 5.38 0.04
CA ILE A 173 4.98 4.09 0.21
C ILE A 173 5.81 3.18 1.10
N PHE A 174 5.13 2.53 2.02
CA PHE A 174 5.62 1.42 2.82
C PHE A 174 4.77 0.19 2.52
N ALA A 175 5.41 -0.96 2.31
CA ALA A 175 4.72 -2.21 2.02
C ALA A 175 5.30 -3.33 2.88
N GLN A 176 4.42 -4.09 3.54
CA GLN A 176 4.78 -5.23 4.37
C GLN A 176 3.79 -6.37 4.13
N ARG A 177 4.31 -7.58 3.88
CA ARG A 177 3.48 -8.76 3.74
C ARG A 177 3.37 -9.50 5.07
N TYR A 178 2.16 -9.51 5.62
CA TYR A 178 1.81 -10.34 6.77
C TYR A 178 1.31 -11.72 6.33
N ILE A 179 1.77 -12.76 7.04
CA ILE A 179 1.21 -14.11 6.92
C ILE A 179 0.56 -14.46 8.26
N HIS A 180 -0.76 -14.47 8.29
CA HIS A 180 -1.49 -14.78 9.50
C HIS A 180 -1.40 -16.26 9.86
N ASN A 181 -1.20 -16.57 11.14
CA ASN A 181 -1.47 -17.90 11.68
C ASN A 181 -2.94 -18.00 12.08
N LEU A 182 -3.81 -18.21 11.08
CA LEU A 182 -5.26 -18.23 11.28
C LEU A 182 -5.72 -19.36 12.22
N ALA A 183 -5.02 -20.50 12.21
CA ALA A 183 -5.33 -21.60 13.12
C ALA A 183 -5.13 -21.22 14.59
N LYS A 184 -4.03 -20.52 14.91
CA LYS A 184 -3.80 -19.97 16.25
C LYS A 184 -4.81 -18.87 16.58
N TRP A 185 -5.09 -17.98 15.63
CA TRP A 185 -6.04 -16.89 15.80
C TRP A 185 -7.45 -17.36 16.16
N GLN A 186 -7.93 -18.39 15.46
CA GLN A 186 -9.27 -18.96 15.64
C GLN A 186 -9.45 -19.71 16.96
N GLN A 187 -8.37 -20.01 17.70
CA GLN A 187 -8.45 -20.58 19.05
C GLN A 187 -8.82 -19.53 20.10
N LEU A 188 -8.61 -18.25 19.82
CA LEU A 188 -9.01 -17.16 20.71
C LEU A 188 -10.52 -17.02 20.70
N LYS A 189 -11.09 -16.78 21.88
CA LYS A 189 -12.48 -16.32 22.00
C LYS A 189 -12.61 -14.90 21.44
N VAL A 190 -13.84 -14.51 21.08
CA VAL A 190 -14.11 -13.22 20.43
C VAL A 190 -13.66 -12.05 21.31
N ASP A 191 -13.97 -12.06 22.61
CA ASP A 191 -13.53 -11.04 23.58
C ASP A 191 -12.00 -10.87 23.60
N ALA A 192 -11.25 -11.98 23.55
CA ALA A 192 -9.80 -11.94 23.47
C ALA A 192 -9.30 -11.38 22.13
N GLN A 193 -9.97 -11.68 21.02
CA GLN A 193 -9.64 -11.10 19.71
C GLN A 193 -9.91 -9.59 19.69
N GLU A 194 -11.02 -9.15 20.28
CA GLU A 194 -11.41 -7.75 20.39
C GLU A 194 -10.41 -6.96 21.22
N HIS A 195 -9.91 -7.53 22.33
CA HIS A 195 -8.82 -6.93 23.11
C HIS A 195 -7.48 -6.86 22.36
N VAL A 196 -7.19 -7.83 21.47
CA VAL A 196 -5.98 -7.76 20.62
C VAL A 196 -6.07 -6.60 19.64
N PHE A 197 -7.24 -6.34 19.05
CA PHE A 197 -7.40 -5.23 18.09
C PHE A 197 -7.69 -3.89 18.76
N GLY A 198 -8.44 -3.86 19.85
CA GLY A 198 -8.96 -2.64 20.48
C GLY A 198 -10.34 -2.23 19.96
N ARG A 199 -11.08 -3.13 19.28
CA ARG A 199 -12.42 -2.86 18.72
C ARG A 199 -13.32 -4.09 18.84
N THR A 200 -14.64 -3.91 18.76
CA THR A 200 -15.57 -5.03 18.61
C THR A 200 -15.47 -5.66 17.22
N LYS A 201 -15.66 -6.98 17.14
CA LYS A 201 -15.38 -7.71 15.90
C LYS A 201 -16.43 -7.50 14.82
N LEU A 202 -17.70 -7.52 15.19
CA LEU A 202 -18.80 -7.48 14.23
C LEU A 202 -19.04 -6.04 13.76
N GLU A 203 -19.21 -5.11 14.70
CA GLU A 203 -19.58 -3.72 14.44
C GLU A 203 -18.39 -2.78 14.24
N SER A 204 -17.16 -3.21 14.53
CA SER A 204 -15.95 -2.38 14.49
C SER A 204 -16.07 -1.12 15.37
N ILE A 205 -16.70 -1.25 16.54
CA ILE A 205 -16.80 -0.16 17.51
C ILE A 205 -15.51 -0.14 18.33
N GLU A 206 -14.86 1.01 18.44
CA GLU A 206 -13.68 1.14 19.30
C GLU A 206 -14.00 0.84 20.76
N LEU A 207 -13.10 0.14 21.44
CA LEU A 207 -13.24 -0.11 22.87
C LEU A 207 -12.94 1.16 23.67
N ASP A 208 -13.74 1.40 24.71
CA ASP A 208 -13.54 2.49 25.67
C ASP A 208 -12.13 2.41 26.30
N ASP A 209 -11.53 3.56 26.61
CA ASP A 209 -10.13 3.63 27.08
C ASP A 209 -9.85 2.89 28.39
N ASP A 210 -10.87 2.72 29.26
CA ASP A 210 -10.75 1.96 30.51
C ASP A 210 -10.81 0.43 30.30
N ILE A 211 -11.25 -0.01 29.13
CA ILE A 211 -11.33 -1.43 28.71
C ILE A 211 -10.21 -1.77 27.72
N LYS A 212 -9.90 -0.86 26.80
CA LYS A 212 -8.94 -1.02 25.70
C LYS A 212 -7.53 -1.29 26.24
N PRO A 213 -6.95 -2.48 25.98
CA PRO A 213 -5.59 -2.76 26.44
C PRO A 213 -4.58 -1.82 25.80
N GLN A 214 -3.60 -1.37 26.58
CA GLN A 214 -2.50 -0.52 26.08
C GLN A 214 -1.67 -1.18 24.98
N ASN A 215 -1.68 -2.52 24.88
CA ASN A 215 -1.01 -3.29 23.85
C ASN A 215 -1.94 -3.77 22.71
N SER A 216 -3.17 -3.26 22.65
CA SER A 216 -4.06 -3.49 21.51
C SER A 216 -3.51 -2.82 20.25
N HIS A 217 -3.91 -3.32 19.07
CA HIS A 217 -3.45 -2.77 17.79
C HIS A 217 -3.75 -1.27 17.69
N VAL A 218 -5.00 -0.86 17.92
CA VAL A 218 -5.41 0.56 17.89
C VAL A 218 -4.52 1.41 18.82
N ALA A 219 -4.36 1.01 20.08
CA ALA A 219 -3.55 1.76 21.04
C ALA A 219 -2.05 1.83 20.67
N ARG A 220 -1.56 0.98 19.76
CA ARG A 220 -0.16 0.99 19.29
C ARG A 220 0.03 1.65 17.93
N THR A 221 -1.04 1.94 17.21
CA THR A 221 -0.99 2.59 15.89
C THR A 221 -1.51 4.01 15.88
N VAL A 222 -2.22 4.45 16.92
CA VAL A 222 -2.47 5.88 17.17
C VAL A 222 -1.17 6.48 17.70
N VAL A 223 -0.60 7.41 16.93
CA VAL A 223 0.67 8.08 17.26
C VAL A 223 0.45 9.57 17.12
N GLU A 224 0.76 10.32 18.17
CA GLU A 224 0.66 11.78 18.20
C GLU A 224 2.06 12.41 18.09
N ASP A 225 2.13 13.59 17.50
CA ASP A 225 3.35 14.40 17.46
C ASP A 225 3.58 15.18 18.78
N GLU A 226 4.55 16.11 18.79
CA GLU A 226 4.90 16.89 19.99
C GLU A 226 3.79 17.87 20.41
N ASP A 227 2.91 18.26 19.49
CA ASP A 227 1.79 19.18 19.72
C ASP A 227 0.49 18.44 20.06
N GLY A 228 0.49 17.10 19.97
CA GLY A 228 -0.65 16.22 20.27
C GLY A 228 -1.53 15.96 19.06
N GLU A 229 -1.07 16.28 17.85
CA GLU A 229 -1.80 16.02 16.61
C GLU A 229 -1.51 14.59 16.12
N GLU A 230 -2.55 13.89 15.64
CA GLU A 230 -2.42 12.51 15.18
C GLU A 230 -1.64 12.44 13.86
N MET A 231 -0.62 11.57 13.82
CA MET A 231 0.16 11.30 12.62
C MET A 231 -0.50 10.20 11.79
N GLU A 232 -1.37 10.62 10.89
CA GLU A 232 -2.14 9.71 10.05
C GLU A 232 -1.35 9.10 8.89
N ILE A 233 -1.83 7.95 8.40
CA ILE A 233 -1.41 7.36 7.12
C ILE A 233 -2.65 6.94 6.32
N LEU A 234 -2.57 7.01 5.00
CA LEU A 234 -3.61 6.46 4.13
C LEU A 234 -3.29 5.01 3.72
N ARG A 235 -4.03 4.05 4.28
CA ARG A 235 -3.79 2.61 4.03
C ARG A 235 -4.54 2.10 2.80
N HIS A 236 -3.87 1.24 2.04
CA HIS A 236 -4.40 0.48 0.89
C HIS A 236 -4.15 -1.03 1.04
N SER A 237 -4.28 -1.53 2.28
CA SER A 237 -4.00 -2.93 2.66
C SER A 237 -4.87 -3.96 1.94
#